data_AF-A0A167LEH9-F1
#
_entry.id   AF-A0A167LEH9-F1
#
_cell.length_a   1.000
_cell.length_b   1.000
_cell.length_c   1.000
_cell.angle_alpha   90.00
_cell.angle_beta   90.00
_cell.angle_gamma   90.00
#
_symmetry.space_group_name_H-M   'P 1'
#
loop_
_entity.id
_entity.type
_entity.pdbx_description
1 polymer ?
#
loop_
_entity_poly.entity_id
_entity_poly.type
_entity_poly.pdbx_seq_one_letter_code
_entity_poly.pdbx_strand_id
1 'polypeptide(L)'
;MSTEQPFIVCAIQYTRLIALILSGWVVIASLSQYSHVSLSFFAIFAEDTQTLSTHPLTLLQEAVQDRRLISTLVAVQASIVCPFFLLYSQSEDSERPSAYNTAINLVFQFFLPLGLSLSWLFCVMFDKKITVALINSVIYQESYPSGPPVCEIAQWMSIHCSRDCSIVSAATQGSKYALIAVFLLEAAFVWIAIFQHGATMTLGAIRLPVQGEEGGDDSLLPASKE
;
A
#
# COMPACT_ATOMS: atom_id res chain seq x y z
N MET A 1 -18.96 7.31 -30.12
CA MET A 1 -17.86 8.16 -29.59
C MET A 1 -17.90 7.99 -28.07
N SER A 2 -16.82 7.45 -27.50
CA SER A 2 -16.77 6.74 -26.22
C SER A 2 -16.85 7.67 -25.00
N THR A 3 -17.99 7.71 -24.32
CA THR A 3 -18.17 8.42 -23.04
C THR A 3 -17.77 7.58 -21.82
N GLU A 4 -17.39 6.31 -22.00
CA GLU A 4 -17.09 5.39 -20.88
C GLU A 4 -15.61 5.41 -20.45
N GLN A 5 -14.68 5.73 -21.35
CA GLN A 5 -13.26 5.85 -21.02
C GLN A 5 -12.90 6.93 -19.98
N PRO A 6 -13.54 8.13 -19.91
CA PRO A 6 -13.19 9.10 -18.88
C PRO A 6 -13.53 8.62 -17.47
N PHE A 7 -14.56 7.78 -17.30
CA PHE A 7 -15.00 7.33 -15.98
C PHE A 7 -13.95 6.45 -15.29
N ILE A 8 -13.35 5.49 -16.01
CA ILE A 8 -12.36 4.57 -15.44
C ILE A 8 -11.09 5.31 -15.04
N VAL A 9 -10.64 6.26 -15.86
CA VAL A 9 -9.45 7.08 -15.55
C VAL A 9 -9.71 7.94 -14.31
N CYS A 10 -10.87 8.59 -14.21
CA CYS A 10 -11.26 9.34 -13.01
C CYS A 10 -11.37 8.44 -11.77
N ALA A 11 -11.93 7.24 -11.91
CA ALA A 11 -12.04 6.29 -10.80
C ALA A 11 -10.66 5.87 -10.28
N ILE A 12 -9.71 5.56 -11.17
CA ILE A 12 -8.33 5.21 -10.80
C ILE A 12 -7.63 6.39 -10.09
N GLN A 13 -7.79 7.61 -10.59
CA GLN A 13 -7.22 8.79 -9.93
C GLN A 13 -7.83 9.00 -8.53
N TYR A 14 -9.13 8.80 -8.38
CA TYR A 14 -9.82 8.93 -7.10
C TYR A 14 -9.38 7.85 -6.10
N THR A 15 -9.24 6.59 -6.53
CA THR A 15 -8.72 5.51 -5.66
C THR A 15 -7.28 5.79 -5.22
N ARG A 16 -6.43 6.33 -6.10
CA ARG A 16 -5.06 6.73 -5.74
C ARG A 16 -5.03 7.84 -4.70
N LEU A 17 -5.90 8.84 -4.85
CA LEU A 17 -6.03 9.93 -3.86
C LEU A 17 -6.49 9.39 -2.50
N ILE A 18 -7.50 8.52 -2.48
CA ILE A 18 -7.98 7.88 -1.25
C ILE A 18 -6.86 7.06 -0.60
N ALA A 19 -6.12 6.26 -1.37
CA ALA A 19 -5.01 5.47 -0.86
C ALA A 19 -3.93 6.36 -0.23
N LEU A 20 -3.63 7.51 -0.85
CA LEU A 20 -2.67 8.47 -0.33
C LEU A 20 -3.14 9.08 1.00
N ILE A 21 -4.41 9.50 1.07
CA ILE A 21 -5.00 10.05 2.31
C ILE A 21 -5.01 8.99 3.42
N LEU A 22 -5.42 7.76 3.12
CA LEU A 22 -5.41 6.64 4.07
C LEU A 22 -4.01 6.30 4.55
N SER A 23 -3.02 6.30 3.65
CA SER A 23 -1.63 6.03 4.00
C SER A 23 -1.07 7.10 4.95
N GLY A 24 -1.32 8.38 4.66
CA GLY A 24 -0.98 9.48 5.55
C GLY A 24 -1.65 9.36 6.92
N TRP A 25 -2.93 8.99 6.95
CA TRP A 25 -3.65 8.73 8.20
C TRP A 25 -3.03 7.58 9.01
N VAL A 26 -2.68 6.47 8.37
CA VAL A 26 -2.05 5.32 9.04
C VAL A 26 -0.69 5.72 9.64
N VAL A 27 0.09 6.57 8.97
CA VAL A 27 1.36 7.09 9.52
C VAL A 27 1.12 7.95 10.75
N ILE A 28 0.20 8.91 10.69
CA ILE A 28 -0.11 9.78 11.82
C ILE A 28 -0.63 8.96 13.00
N ALA A 29 -1.51 7.99 12.75
CA ALA A 29 -2.02 7.08 13.77
C ALA A 29 -0.90 6.20 14.37
N SER A 30 0.00 5.67 13.54
CA SER A 30 1.11 4.83 14.02
C SER A 30 2.14 5.64 14.82
N LEU A 31 2.46 6.86 14.37
CA LEU A 31 3.37 7.77 15.07
C LEU A 31 2.77 8.29 16.38
N SER A 32 1.47 8.60 16.41
CA SER A 32 0.81 9.03 17.65
C SER A 32 0.74 7.89 18.66
N GLN A 33 0.43 6.66 18.24
CA GLN A 33 0.53 5.47 19.10
C GLN A 33 1.95 5.28 19.62
N TYR A 34 2.95 5.39 18.75
CA TYR A 34 4.35 5.30 19.16
C TYR A 34 4.70 6.38 20.19
N SER A 35 4.34 7.64 19.92
CA SER A 35 4.60 8.78 20.81
C SER A 35 3.92 8.66 22.18
N HIS A 36 2.76 8.01 22.26
CA HIS A 36 2.05 7.78 23.52
C HIS A 36 2.64 6.62 24.33
N VAL A 37 3.16 5.59 23.64
CA VAL A 37 3.70 4.38 24.28
C VAL A 37 5.20 4.53 24.59
N SER A 38 5.91 5.40 23.88
CA SER A 38 7.27 5.81 24.22
C SER A 38 7.25 6.67 25.49
N LEU A 39 6.96 6.04 26.63
CA LEU A 39 7.41 6.54 27.91
C LEU A 39 8.91 6.74 27.79
N SER A 40 9.34 7.96 28.11
CA SER A 40 10.69 8.46 27.89
C SER A 40 11.71 7.43 28.37
N PHE A 41 12.58 6.98 27.48
CA PHE A 41 13.80 6.21 27.76
C PHE A 41 14.59 6.78 28.97
N PHE A 42 14.43 8.10 29.20
CA PHE A 42 14.89 8.82 30.37
C PHE A 42 14.36 8.35 31.73
N ALA A 43 13.12 7.84 31.82
CA ALA A 43 12.56 7.30 33.06
C ALA A 43 13.22 5.97 33.44
N ILE A 44 13.59 5.16 32.44
CA ILE A 44 14.31 3.89 32.62
C ILE A 44 15.76 4.15 33.06
N PHE A 45 16.42 5.17 32.49
CA PHE A 45 17.77 5.58 32.90
C PHE A 45 17.81 6.37 34.22
N ALA A 46 16.71 6.99 34.63
CA ALA A 46 16.62 7.68 35.91
C ALA A 46 16.50 6.72 37.11
N GLU A 47 16.23 5.43 36.86
CA GLU A 47 16.08 4.39 37.88
C GLU A 47 17.32 3.49 38.01
N ASP A 48 18.49 4.06 37.76
CA ASP A 48 19.78 3.43 38.05
C ASP A 48 20.00 3.40 39.58
N THR A 49 19.85 2.24 40.23
CA THR A 49 20.97 1.65 40.99
C THR A 49 20.83 0.22 41.57
N GLN A 50 19.67 -0.46 41.65
CA GLN A 50 19.64 -1.72 42.47
C GLN A 50 18.92 -2.99 41.95
N THR A 51 18.26 -3.01 40.79
CA THR A 51 17.55 -4.24 40.36
C THR A 51 17.78 -4.60 38.89
N LEU A 52 19.01 -5.03 38.58
CA LEU A 52 19.54 -5.29 37.23
C LEU A 52 18.99 -6.55 36.50
N SER A 53 18.04 -7.30 37.07
CA SER A 53 17.66 -8.63 36.54
C SER A 53 16.34 -8.70 35.75
N THR A 54 15.54 -7.62 35.71
CA THR A 54 14.23 -7.57 35.00
C THR A 54 14.30 -6.83 33.65
N HIS A 55 15.49 -6.34 33.26
CA HIS A 55 15.69 -5.45 32.12
C HIS A 55 15.74 -6.03 30.68
N PRO A 56 15.92 -7.35 30.42
CA PRO A 56 16.06 -7.82 29.03
C PRO A 56 14.73 -7.84 28.27
N LEU A 57 13.60 -7.98 28.98
CA LEU A 57 12.28 -8.12 28.36
C LEU A 57 11.72 -6.78 27.86
N THR A 58 12.01 -5.69 28.58
CA THR A 58 11.66 -4.32 28.18
C THR A 58 12.47 -3.87 26.96
N LEU A 59 13.78 -4.12 26.97
CA LEU A 59 14.65 -3.84 25.80
C LEU A 59 14.24 -4.65 24.57
N LEU A 60 13.85 -5.91 24.74
CA LEU A 60 13.36 -6.74 23.63
C LEU A 60 12.04 -6.19 23.07
N GLN A 61 11.13 -5.75 23.94
CA GLN A 61 9.85 -5.17 23.54
C GLN A 61 10.03 -3.84 22.78
N GLU A 62 10.93 -2.96 23.25
CA GLU A 62 11.25 -1.71 22.57
C GLU A 62 11.89 -1.95 21.19
N ALA A 63 12.87 -2.86 21.11
CA ALA A 63 13.51 -3.21 19.84
C ALA A 63 12.52 -3.83 18.83
N VAL A 64 11.53 -4.58 19.32
CA VAL A 64 10.44 -5.12 18.50
C VAL A 64 9.51 -4.01 18.00
N GLN A 65 9.17 -3.04 18.85
CA GLN A 65 8.29 -1.94 18.50
C GLN A 65 8.93 -1.01 17.45
N ASP A 66 10.22 -0.73 17.58
CA ASP A 66 10.99 0.06 16.62
C ASP A 66 11.03 -0.61 15.24
N ARG A 67 11.28 -1.92 15.18
CA ARG A 67 11.23 -2.70 13.92
C ARG A 67 9.86 -2.66 13.24
N ARG A 68 8.76 -2.69 14.01
CA ARG A 68 7.39 -2.59 13.47
C ARG A 68 7.13 -1.21 12.89
N LEU A 69 7.59 -0.16 13.55
CA LEU A 69 7.45 1.21 13.08
C LEU A 69 8.24 1.42 11.79
N ILE A 70 9.50 0.98 11.74
CA ILE A 70 10.35 1.08 10.54
C ILE A 70 9.73 0.34 9.37
N SER A 71 9.26 -0.91 9.57
CA SER A 71 8.64 -1.69 8.49
C SER A 71 7.37 -1.02 7.95
N THR A 72 6.53 -0.49 8.84
CA THR A 72 5.32 0.24 8.45
C THR A 72 5.67 1.52 7.71
N LEU A 73 6.70 2.24 8.15
CA LEU A 73 7.14 3.49 7.55
C LEU A 73 7.74 3.27 6.14
N VAL A 74 8.53 2.21 5.95
CA VAL A 74 9.04 1.82 4.62
C VAL A 74 7.90 1.43 3.68
N ALA A 75 6.92 0.65 4.15
CA ALA A 75 5.75 0.29 3.36
C ALA A 75 4.93 1.54 2.97
N VAL A 76 4.79 2.50 3.88
CA VAL A 76 4.13 3.78 3.61
C VAL A 76 4.92 4.61 2.59
N GLN A 77 6.23 4.76 2.76
CA GLN A 77 7.07 5.51 1.82
C GLN A 77 6.93 4.96 0.40
N ALA A 78 6.99 3.64 0.23
CA ALA A 78 6.72 3.00 -1.06
C ALA A 78 5.30 3.31 -1.56
N SER A 79 4.30 3.29 -0.67
CA SER A 79 2.89 3.55 -1.02
C SER A 79 2.58 5.01 -1.38
N ILE A 80 3.39 5.98 -0.97
CA ILE A 80 3.22 7.40 -1.31
C ILE A 80 4.01 7.73 -2.58
N VAL A 81 5.26 7.27 -2.66
CA VAL A 81 6.15 7.57 -3.78
C VAL A 81 5.63 6.97 -5.08
N CYS A 82 5.11 5.75 -5.06
CA CYS A 82 4.65 5.06 -6.26
C CYS A 82 3.45 5.75 -6.95
N PRO A 83 2.32 6.04 -6.27
CA PRO A 83 1.21 6.77 -6.88
C PRO A 83 1.59 8.19 -7.30
N PHE A 84 2.47 8.86 -6.53
CA PHE A 84 2.95 10.19 -6.88
C PHE A 84 3.76 10.20 -8.17
N PHE A 85 4.67 9.23 -8.34
CA PHE A 85 5.46 9.08 -9.56
C PHE A 85 4.57 8.78 -10.77
N LEU A 86 3.55 7.92 -10.61
CA LEU A 86 2.59 7.63 -11.67
C LEU A 86 1.70 8.83 -12.05
N LEU A 87 1.37 9.70 -11.09
CA LEU A 87 0.65 10.94 -11.37
C LEU A 87 1.55 11.96 -12.07
N TYR A 88 2.82 12.03 -11.68
CA TYR A 88 3.80 12.94 -12.28
C TYR A 88 4.16 12.53 -13.71
N SER A 89 4.41 11.24 -13.98
CA SER A 89 4.80 10.76 -15.31
C SER A 89 3.72 11.00 -16.38
N GLN A 90 2.44 11.02 -15.98
CA GLN A 90 1.33 11.31 -16.89
C GLN A 90 1.31 12.77 -17.39
N SER A 91 2.06 13.67 -16.75
CA SER A 91 2.08 15.10 -17.11
C SER A 91 3.12 15.45 -18.19
N GLU A 92 4.13 14.62 -18.40
CA GLU A 92 5.26 14.91 -19.30
C GLU A 92 5.12 14.29 -20.71
N ASP A 93 4.23 13.30 -20.90
CA ASP A 93 4.10 12.56 -22.17
C ASP A 93 3.27 13.31 -23.22
N SER A 94 3.85 14.36 -23.81
CA SER A 94 3.34 15.02 -25.03
C SER A 94 3.97 14.47 -26.32
N GLU A 95 4.93 13.53 -26.25
CA GLU A 95 5.51 12.86 -27.41
C GLU A 95 4.86 11.49 -27.64
N ARG A 96 4.48 11.19 -28.89
CA ARG A 96 3.67 10.02 -29.29
C ARG A 96 4.19 8.72 -28.67
N PRO A 97 3.45 8.09 -27.73
CA PRO A 97 3.88 6.84 -27.13
C PRO A 97 3.77 5.69 -28.13
N SER A 98 4.81 4.87 -28.22
CA SER A 98 4.75 3.63 -28.98
C SER A 98 3.76 2.66 -28.32
N ALA A 99 3.08 1.83 -29.12
CA ALA A 99 2.12 0.84 -28.60
C ALA A 99 2.75 -0.13 -27.58
N TYR A 100 4.03 -0.46 -27.76
CA TYR A 100 4.82 -1.29 -26.85
C TYR A 100 5.02 -0.63 -25.48
N ASN A 101 5.37 0.66 -25.44
CA ASN A 101 5.54 1.41 -24.18
C ASN A 101 4.23 1.49 -23.41
N THR A 102 3.10 1.60 -24.12
CA THR A 102 1.77 1.63 -23.50
C THR A 102 1.43 0.32 -22.79
N ALA A 103 1.71 -0.83 -23.43
CA ALA A 103 1.48 -2.14 -22.83
C ALA A 103 2.34 -2.36 -21.58
N ILE A 104 3.62 -1.97 -21.62
CA ILE A 104 4.52 -2.06 -20.48
C ILE A 104 4.03 -1.17 -19.32
N ASN A 105 3.64 0.07 -19.60
CA ASN A 105 3.12 0.99 -18.59
C ASN A 105 1.86 0.44 -17.92
N LEU A 106 0.96 -0.21 -18.66
CA LEU A 106 -0.22 -0.87 -18.10
C LEU A 106 0.14 -2.03 -17.15
N VAL A 107 1.14 -2.85 -17.53
CA VAL A 107 1.62 -3.95 -16.69
C VAL A 107 2.22 -3.41 -15.38
N PHE A 108 3.04 -2.37 -15.45
CA PHE A 108 3.57 -1.73 -14.24
C PHE A 108 2.49 -1.09 -13.39
N GLN A 109 1.48 -0.45 -14.00
CA GLN A 109 0.33 0.10 -13.29
C GLN A 109 -0.49 -0.97 -12.56
N PHE A 110 -0.45 -2.24 -13.00
CA PHE A 110 -1.10 -3.35 -12.31
C PHE A 110 -0.23 -3.94 -11.18
N PHE A 111 1.05 -4.19 -11.44
CA PHE A 111 1.96 -4.78 -10.46
C PHE A 111 2.23 -3.86 -9.27
N LEU A 112 2.18 -2.55 -9.46
CA LEU A 112 2.45 -1.55 -8.44
C LEU A 112 1.44 -1.58 -7.27
N PRO A 113 0.11 -1.43 -7.46
CA PRO A 113 -0.86 -1.55 -6.37
C PRO A 113 -0.86 -2.96 -5.76
N LEU A 114 -0.61 -4.00 -6.56
CA LEU A 114 -0.53 -5.38 -6.08
C LEU A 114 0.69 -5.58 -5.16
N GLY A 115 1.86 -5.10 -5.56
CA GLY A 115 3.08 -5.13 -4.73
C GLY A 115 2.92 -4.35 -3.43
N LEU A 116 2.24 -3.21 -3.47
CA LEU A 116 1.88 -2.44 -2.27
C LEU A 116 0.92 -3.23 -1.37
N SER A 117 -0.11 -3.86 -1.92
CA SER A 117 -1.02 -4.68 -1.11
C SER A 117 -0.29 -5.84 -0.42
N LEU A 118 0.67 -6.47 -1.11
CA LEU A 118 1.48 -7.56 -0.57
C LEU A 118 2.46 -7.08 0.52
N SER A 119 3.07 -5.90 0.36
CA SER A 119 3.95 -5.33 1.39
C SER A 119 3.17 -5.01 2.68
N TRP A 120 1.96 -4.46 2.55
CA TRP A 120 1.08 -4.23 3.70
C TRP A 120 0.60 -5.52 4.36
N LEU A 121 0.21 -6.53 3.57
CA LEU A 121 -0.12 -7.86 4.10
C LEU A 121 1.05 -8.47 4.86
N PHE A 122 2.27 -8.37 4.30
CA PHE A 122 3.48 -8.83 4.97
C PHE A 122 3.69 -8.09 6.30
N CYS A 123 3.58 -6.76 6.33
CA CYS A 123 3.69 -5.98 7.56
C CYS A 123 2.68 -6.44 8.62
N VAL A 124 1.41 -6.64 8.24
CA VAL A 124 0.36 -7.12 9.16
C VAL A 124 0.62 -8.55 9.65
N MET A 125 1.03 -9.45 8.77
CA MET A 125 1.34 -10.83 9.15
C MET A 125 2.57 -10.91 10.08
N PHE A 126 3.59 -10.11 9.78
CA PHE A 126 4.80 -10.02 10.58
C PHE A 126 4.50 -9.45 11.97
N ASP A 127 3.68 -8.39 12.06
CA ASP A 127 3.20 -7.80 13.31
C ASP A 127 2.46 -8.83 14.19
N LYS A 128 1.58 -9.64 13.58
CA LYS A 128 0.88 -10.73 14.28
C LYS A 128 1.85 -11.81 14.78
N LYS A 129 2.78 -12.27 13.93
CA LYS A 129 3.76 -13.29 14.31
C LYS A 129 4.65 -12.85 15.46
N ILE A 130 5.14 -11.61 15.44
CA ILE A 130 5.96 -11.12 16.55
C ILE A 130 5.13 -10.97 17.82
N THR A 131 3.88 -10.52 17.73
CA THR A 131 3.00 -10.40 18.92
C THR A 131 2.79 -11.76 19.57
N VAL A 132 2.52 -12.81 18.78
CA VAL A 132 2.40 -14.18 19.29
C VAL A 132 3.72 -14.69 19.89
N ALA A 133 4.85 -14.44 19.23
CA ALA A 133 6.16 -14.83 19.76
C ALA A 133 6.49 -14.15 21.10
N LEU A 134 6.12 -12.87 21.23
CA LEU A 134 6.30 -12.11 22.47
C LEU A 134 5.43 -12.67 23.60
N ILE A 135 4.13 -12.90 23.35
CA ILE A 135 3.22 -13.50 24.34
C ILE A 135 3.73 -14.87 24.79
N ASN A 136 4.16 -15.71 23.85
CA ASN A 136 4.71 -17.02 24.19
C ASN A 136 5.98 -16.90 25.03
N SER A 137 6.88 -15.96 24.72
CA SER A 137 8.10 -15.76 25.52
C SER A 137 7.82 -15.38 26.97
N VAL A 138 6.77 -14.60 27.22
CA VAL A 138 6.31 -14.24 28.57
C VAL A 138 5.76 -15.48 29.30
N ILE A 139 4.95 -16.30 28.63
CA ILE A 139 4.37 -17.52 29.22
C ILE A 139 5.45 -18.55 29.58
N TYR A 140 6.46 -18.75 28.73
CA TYR A 140 7.52 -19.73 29.01
C TYR A 140 8.44 -19.30 30.16
N GLN A 141 8.56 -18.00 30.44
CA GLN A 141 9.34 -17.49 31.57
C GLN A 141 8.67 -17.79 32.92
N GLU A 142 7.37 -18.12 32.93
CA GLU A 142 6.56 -18.41 34.11
C GLU A 142 6.85 -19.78 34.76
N SER A 143 7.63 -20.65 34.10
CA SER A 143 7.97 -21.98 34.62
C SER A 143 9.07 -21.99 35.71
N TYR A 144 9.53 -20.84 36.19
CA TYR A 144 10.40 -20.73 37.36
C TYR A 144 9.60 -20.33 38.62
N PRO A 145 9.57 -21.17 39.68
CA PRO A 145 8.56 -21.13 40.75
C PRO A 145 8.76 -20.04 41.83
N SER A 146 9.42 -18.91 41.56
CA SER A 146 9.75 -17.93 42.61
C SER A 146 9.59 -16.45 42.21
N GLY A 147 8.87 -16.14 41.13
CA GLY A 147 8.58 -14.77 40.70
C GLY A 147 7.23 -14.24 41.20
N PRO A 148 7.07 -12.92 41.41
CA PRO A 148 5.80 -12.30 41.79
C PRO A 148 4.71 -12.52 40.71
N PRO A 149 3.41 -12.50 41.10
CA PRO A 149 2.31 -12.96 40.25
C PRO A 149 2.07 -12.07 39.02
N VAL A 150 2.08 -12.72 37.85
CA VAL A 150 1.96 -12.17 36.49
C VAL A 150 0.62 -11.48 36.21
N CYS A 151 -0.38 -11.64 37.10
CA CYS A 151 -1.63 -10.89 36.99
C CYS A 151 -1.36 -9.39 36.88
N GLU A 152 -0.34 -8.85 37.55
CA GLU A 152 -0.05 -7.42 37.46
C GLU A 152 0.44 -6.98 36.07
N ILE A 153 1.31 -7.73 35.38
CA ILE A 153 1.90 -7.30 34.09
C ILE A 153 0.88 -7.39 32.93
N ALA A 154 0.09 -8.46 32.90
CA ALA A 154 -1.03 -8.57 31.96
C ALA A 154 -2.10 -7.50 32.24
N GLN A 155 -2.29 -7.18 33.53
CA GLN A 155 -3.14 -6.10 34.00
C GLN A 155 -2.55 -4.72 33.70
N TRP A 156 -1.24 -4.50 33.66
CA TRP A 156 -0.63 -3.23 33.23
C TRP A 156 -0.81 -3.00 31.71
N MET A 157 -0.71 -4.05 30.88
CA MET A 157 -1.09 -3.96 29.46
C MET A 157 -2.61 -3.82 29.26
N SER A 158 -3.42 -4.29 30.20
CA SER A 158 -4.89 -4.26 30.11
C SER A 158 -5.59 -3.10 30.84
N ILE A 159 -4.97 -2.44 31.83
CA ILE A 159 -5.58 -1.42 32.70
C ILE A 159 -5.16 0.00 32.33
N HIS A 160 -3.99 0.20 31.72
CA HIS A 160 -3.65 1.52 31.17
C HIS A 160 -4.19 1.77 29.75
N CYS A 161 -4.79 0.78 29.12
CA CYS A 161 -5.55 0.99 27.90
C CYS A 161 -7.00 1.36 28.30
N SER A 162 -7.20 2.66 28.59
CA SER A 162 -8.54 3.28 28.66
C SER A 162 -9.40 2.79 27.49
N ARG A 163 -10.73 2.79 27.64
CA ARG A 163 -11.69 2.40 26.59
C ARG A 163 -11.35 3.02 25.22
N ASP A 164 -10.75 4.21 25.23
CA ASP A 164 -10.28 4.96 24.07
C ASP A 164 -9.12 4.29 23.31
N CYS A 165 -8.21 3.63 24.03
CA CYS A 165 -7.04 2.94 23.47
C CYS A 165 -7.43 1.64 22.74
N SER A 166 -8.50 0.96 23.17
CA SER A 166 -9.08 -0.17 22.43
C SER A 166 -9.69 0.27 21.09
N ILE A 167 -10.40 1.40 21.08
CA ILE A 167 -11.01 1.96 19.86
C ILE A 167 -9.92 2.40 18.88
N VAL A 168 -8.89 3.09 19.36
CA VAL A 168 -7.78 3.56 18.52
C VAL A 168 -7.00 2.38 17.93
N SER A 169 -6.71 1.33 18.70
CA SER A 169 -6.05 0.13 18.20
C SER A 169 -6.89 -0.60 17.14
N ALA A 170 -8.20 -0.77 17.40
CA ALA A 170 -9.12 -1.38 16.46
C ALA A 170 -9.25 -0.55 15.16
N ALA A 171 -9.33 0.77 15.28
CA ALA A 171 -9.39 1.68 14.15
C ALA A 171 -8.10 1.64 13.31
N THR A 172 -6.93 1.59 13.95
CA THR A 172 -5.64 1.47 13.24
C THR A 172 -5.53 0.15 12.50
N GLN A 173 -5.87 -0.97 13.13
CA GLN A 173 -5.88 -2.27 12.45
C GLN A 173 -6.92 -2.28 11.30
N GLY A 174 -8.11 -1.75 11.53
CA GLY A 174 -9.15 -1.60 10.50
C GLY A 174 -8.65 -0.77 9.31
N SER A 175 -7.96 0.34 9.56
CA SER A 175 -7.41 1.20 8.49
C SER A 175 -6.33 0.50 7.65
N LYS A 176 -5.50 -0.36 8.24
CA LYS A 176 -4.54 -1.20 7.49
C LYS A 176 -5.26 -2.14 6.52
N TYR A 177 -6.33 -2.80 6.96
CA TYR A 177 -7.14 -3.68 6.11
C TYR A 177 -7.91 -2.92 5.03
N ALA A 178 -8.45 -1.75 5.38
CA ALA A 178 -9.11 -0.87 4.41
C ALA A 178 -8.14 -0.44 3.30
N LEU A 179 -6.90 -0.10 3.66
CA LEU A 179 -5.86 0.31 2.72
C LEU A 179 -5.48 -0.84 1.77
N ILE A 180 -5.36 -2.07 2.29
CA ILE A 180 -5.17 -3.27 1.45
C ILE A 180 -6.35 -3.45 0.48
N ALA A 181 -7.59 -3.31 0.95
CA ALA A 181 -8.77 -3.44 0.11
C ALA A 181 -8.83 -2.38 -1.00
N VAL A 182 -8.44 -1.13 -0.70
CA VAL A 182 -8.35 -0.05 -1.70
C VAL A 182 -7.32 -0.39 -2.78
N PHE A 183 -6.15 -0.93 -2.43
CA PHE A 183 -5.16 -1.35 -3.43
C PHE A 183 -5.62 -2.53 -4.29
N LEU A 184 -6.31 -3.51 -3.70
CA LEU A 184 -6.90 -4.62 -4.46
C LEU A 184 -7.99 -4.12 -5.41
N LEU A 185 -8.78 -3.16 -4.99
CA LEU A 185 -9.79 -2.52 -5.83
C LEU A 185 -9.14 -1.74 -6.98
N GLU A 186 -8.06 -0.99 -6.72
CA GLU A 186 -7.29 -0.32 -7.77
C GLU A 186 -6.73 -1.32 -8.78
N ALA A 187 -6.10 -2.40 -8.30
CA ALA A 187 -5.60 -3.47 -9.17
C ALA A 187 -6.71 -4.08 -10.04
N ALA A 188 -7.91 -4.26 -9.48
CA ALA A 188 -9.07 -4.73 -10.24
C ALA A 188 -9.52 -3.73 -11.32
N PHE A 189 -9.54 -2.43 -11.03
CA PHE A 189 -9.86 -1.41 -12.04
C PHE A 189 -8.83 -1.35 -13.17
N VAL A 190 -7.54 -1.43 -12.84
CA VAL A 190 -6.46 -1.50 -13.84
C VAL A 190 -6.61 -2.76 -14.69
N TRP A 191 -6.93 -3.90 -14.08
CA TRP A 191 -7.17 -5.14 -14.81
C TRP A 191 -8.32 -5.04 -15.81
N ILE A 192 -9.45 -4.43 -15.40
CA ILE A 192 -10.59 -4.17 -16.28
C ILE A 192 -10.18 -3.26 -17.44
N ALA A 193 -9.40 -2.20 -17.17
CA ALA A 193 -8.91 -1.29 -18.21
C ALA A 193 -8.01 -2.02 -19.24
N ILE A 194 -7.11 -2.89 -18.77
CA ILE A 194 -6.26 -3.74 -19.64
C ILE A 194 -7.13 -4.63 -20.52
N PHE A 195 -8.13 -5.29 -19.93
CA PHE A 195 -9.01 -6.18 -20.67
C PHE A 195 -9.82 -5.44 -21.75
N GLN A 196 -10.37 -4.27 -21.42
CA GLN A 196 -11.08 -3.42 -22.37
C GLN A 196 -10.16 -2.96 -23.51
N HIS A 197 -8.94 -2.52 -23.19
CA HIS A 197 -7.96 -2.10 -24.21
C HIS A 197 -7.60 -3.26 -25.16
N GLY A 198 -7.33 -4.46 -24.61
CA GLY A 198 -7.07 -5.66 -25.40
C GLY A 198 -8.25 -6.07 -26.29
N ALA A 199 -9.47 -5.98 -25.79
CA ALA A 199 -10.68 -6.26 -26.57
C ALA A 199 -10.85 -5.25 -27.74
N THR A 200 -10.58 -3.97 -27.51
CA THR A 200 -10.66 -2.95 -28.58
C THR A 200 -9.60 -3.14 -29.67
N MET A 201 -8.37 -3.54 -29.28
CA MET A 201 -7.29 -3.81 -30.24
C MET A 201 -7.62 -5.02 -31.13
N THR A 202 -8.15 -6.10 -30.53
CA THR A 202 -8.50 -7.32 -31.28
C THR A 202 -9.72 -7.11 -32.19
N LEU A 203 -10.78 -6.44 -31.73
CA LEU A 203 -11.92 -6.10 -32.58
C LEU A 203 -11.58 -5.07 -33.66
N GLY A 204 -10.69 -4.11 -33.36
CA GLY A 204 -10.23 -3.11 -34.32
C GLY A 204 -9.40 -3.71 -35.45
N ALA A 205 -8.55 -4.69 -35.15
CA ALA A 205 -7.76 -5.42 -36.14
C ALA A 205 -8.63 -6.27 -37.10
N ILE A 206 -9.81 -6.71 -36.66
CA ILE A 206 -10.77 -7.44 -37.51
C ILE A 206 -11.51 -6.49 -38.46
N ARG A 207 -11.52 -5.18 -38.20
CA ARG A 207 -12.43 -4.23 -38.87
C ARG A 207 -11.89 -3.50 -40.10
N LEU A 208 -10.62 -3.62 -40.51
CA LEU A 208 -10.13 -3.00 -41.75
C LEU A 208 -8.98 -3.78 -42.43
N PRO A 209 -8.91 -3.85 -43.78
CA PRO A 209 -9.68 -3.06 -44.75
C PRO A 209 -10.54 -3.92 -45.71
N VAL A 210 -11.83 -3.59 -45.81
CA VAL A 210 -12.49 -3.55 -47.14
C VAL A 210 -12.20 -2.15 -47.66
N GLN A 211 -10.96 -1.95 -48.12
CA GLN A 211 -10.64 -0.86 -49.02
C GLN A 211 -10.82 -1.50 -50.39
N GLY A 212 -12.04 -1.37 -50.91
CA GLY A 212 -12.24 -1.59 -52.34
C GLY A 212 -11.36 -0.57 -53.05
N GLU A 213 -10.24 -1.05 -53.61
CA GLU A 213 -9.72 -0.48 -54.85
C GLU A 213 -10.85 -0.60 -55.88
N GLU A 214 -11.80 0.34 -55.87
CA GLU A 214 -12.47 0.67 -57.13
C GLU A 214 -11.40 1.29 -58.01
N GLY A 215 -10.90 0.45 -58.92
CA GLY A 215 -10.09 0.86 -60.04
C GLY A 215 -10.80 1.99 -60.79
N GLY A 216 -10.17 3.16 -60.73
CA GLY A 216 -10.38 4.24 -61.68
C GLY A 216 -9.20 4.27 -62.64
N ASP A 217 -8.97 3.17 -63.36
CA ASP A 217 -8.42 3.27 -64.70
C ASP A 217 -9.54 3.92 -65.53
N ASP A 218 -9.34 5.17 -65.95
CA ASP A 218 -9.60 5.60 -67.32
C ASP A 218 -9.45 7.13 -67.47
N SER A 219 -8.53 7.52 -68.36
CA SER A 219 -8.65 8.63 -69.32
C SER A 219 -7.71 9.85 -69.20
N LEU A 220 -6.73 9.83 -70.12
CA LEU A 220 -6.33 10.90 -71.05
C LEU A 220 -5.50 12.12 -70.55
N LEU A 221 -4.19 12.04 -70.82
CA LEU A 221 -3.39 13.10 -71.50
C LEU A 221 -3.95 13.39 -72.92
N PRO A 222 -3.54 14.45 -73.66
CA PRO A 222 -2.66 15.58 -73.33
C PRO A 222 -3.21 16.96 -73.79
N ALA A 223 -2.66 18.08 -73.29
CA ALA A 223 -2.70 19.35 -74.04
C ALA A 223 -1.53 20.27 -73.69
N SER A 224 -0.57 20.27 -74.61
CA SER A 224 0.41 21.32 -74.87
C SER A 224 -0.26 22.67 -75.12
N LYS A 225 0.18 23.73 -74.43
CA LYS A 225 0.20 25.14 -74.89
C LYS A 225 1.41 25.80 -74.21
N GLU A 226 2.47 26.01 -74.99
CA GLU A 226 2.96 27.34 -75.45
C GLU A 226 3.58 28.18 -74.33
#